data_AF-A0A1E7I759-F1
#
_entry.id   AF-A0A1E7I759-F1
#
_cell.length_a   1.000
_cell.length_b   1.000
_cell.length_c   1.000
_cell.angle_alpha   90.00
_cell.angle_beta   90.00
_cell.angle_gamma   90.00
#
_symmetry.space_group_name_H-M   'P 1'
#
loop_
_entity.id
_entity.type
_entity.pdbx_description
1 polymer ?
#
loop_
_entity_poly.entity_id
_entity_poly.type
_entity_poly.pdbx_seq_one_letter_code
_entity_poly.pdbx_strand_id
1 'polypeptide(L)'
;MDTFDLENLLNLNGEICPLENGYWIKFEAHQVDPSPQIPHGISYSLTFHDKYNRRVIGFDNAHGIKPKRKRFVARKVTWDHKHQMEKVFEYEFESAGQLLEDF
;
A
#
# COMPACT_ATOMS: atom_id res chain seq x y z
N MET A 1 8.90 -5.58 14.52
CA MET A 1 8.69 -4.28 13.86
C MET A 1 9.93 -3.47 14.13
N ASP A 2 10.77 -3.28 13.12
CA ASP A 2 11.87 -2.33 13.26
C ASP A 2 11.24 -0.94 13.38
N THR A 3 11.50 -0.27 14.50
CA THR A 3 10.95 1.05 14.78
C THR A 3 11.48 2.08 13.79
N PHE A 4 12.69 1.87 13.27
CA PHE A 4 13.32 2.76 12.31
C PHE A 4 12.56 2.79 10.98
N ASP A 5 12.21 1.63 10.42
CA ASP A 5 11.51 1.56 9.14
C ASP A 5 10.08 2.13 9.23
N LEU A 6 9.42 1.93 10.37
CA LEU A 6 8.12 2.54 10.63
C LEU A 6 8.22 4.07 10.66
N GLU A 7 9.15 4.61 11.43
CA GLU A 7 9.38 6.05 11.49
C GLU A 7 9.71 6.62 10.10
N ASN A 8 10.55 5.92 9.34
CA ASN A 8 10.88 6.30 7.96
C ASN A 8 9.63 6.36 7.07
N LEU A 9 8.81 5.32 7.07
CA LEU A 9 7.55 5.29 6.31
C LEU A 9 6.62 6.44 6.69
N LEU A 10 6.47 6.71 8.00
CA LEU A 10 5.62 7.80 8.48
C LEU A 10 6.18 9.18 8.13
N ASN A 11 7.52 9.34 8.13
CA ASN A 11 8.18 10.58 7.73
C ASN A 11 8.00 10.88 6.23
N LEU A 12 7.83 9.86 5.39
CA LEU A 12 7.53 10.03 3.97
C LEU A 12 6.08 10.48 3.72
N ASN A 13 5.23 10.56 4.73
CA ASN A 13 3.83 10.93 4.53
C ASN A 13 3.67 12.33 3.91
N GLY A 14 3.02 12.38 2.74
CA GLY A 14 2.81 13.60 1.98
C GLY A 14 3.92 13.91 0.98
N GLU A 15 5.02 13.15 0.98
CA GLU A 15 6.11 13.33 0.02
C GLU A 15 5.67 12.96 -1.39
N ILE A 16 6.07 13.80 -2.33
CA ILE A 16 5.94 13.58 -3.77
C ILE A 16 7.34 13.66 -4.35
N CYS A 17 7.83 12.56 -4.92
CA CYS A 17 9.17 12.47 -5.48
C CYS A 17 9.07 12.48 -7.02
N PRO A 18 9.42 13.59 -7.70
CA PRO A 18 9.56 13.60 -9.14
C PRO A 18 10.72 12.72 -9.59
N LEU A 19 10.53 11.99 -10.68
CA LEU A 19 11.52 11.15 -11.32
C LEU A 19 11.77 11.64 -12.76
N GLU A 20 12.72 11.00 -13.44
CA GLU A 20 13.00 11.31 -14.84
C GLU A 20 11.78 11.07 -15.75
N ASN A 21 11.76 11.73 -16.91
CA ASN A 21 10.74 11.55 -17.94
C ASN A 21 9.28 11.81 -17.52
N GLY A 22 9.09 12.54 -16.42
CA GLY A 22 7.77 12.95 -15.90
C GLY A 22 7.08 11.88 -15.04
N TYR A 23 7.77 10.81 -14.67
CA TYR A 23 7.27 9.88 -13.66
C TYR A 23 7.35 10.51 -12.27
N TRP A 24 6.52 10.03 -11.35
CA TRP A 24 6.58 10.48 -9.96
C TRP A 24 6.03 9.43 -8.99
N ILE A 25 6.47 9.52 -7.75
CA ILE A 25 6.01 8.71 -6.64
C ILE A 25 5.28 9.61 -5.65
N LYS A 26 4.24 9.09 -4.99
CA LYS A 26 3.64 9.70 -3.81
C LYS A 26 3.49 8.70 -2.69
N PHE A 27 3.83 9.16 -1.49
CA PHE A 27 3.71 8.42 -0.24
C PHE A 27 2.63 9.06 0.64
N GLU A 28 1.70 8.25 1.12
CA GLU A 28 0.76 8.60 2.18
C GLU A 28 0.81 7.47 3.21
N ALA A 29 1.08 7.82 4.47
CA ALA A 29 1.22 6.84 5.55
C ALA A 29 0.82 7.48 6.89
N HIS A 30 -0.06 6.80 7.63
CA HIS A 30 -0.56 7.28 8.90
C HIS A 30 -0.59 6.16 9.92
N GLN A 31 -0.18 6.45 11.14
CA GLN A 31 -0.45 5.58 12.27
C GLN A 31 -1.95 5.69 12.61
N VAL A 32 -2.61 4.54 12.73
CA VAL A 32 -4.04 4.43 13.03
C VAL A 32 -4.24 3.41 14.13
N ASP A 33 -5.38 3.48 14.82
CA ASP A 33 -5.75 2.45 15.79
C ASP A 33 -5.87 1.09 15.08
N PRO A 34 -5.21 0.03 15.59
CA PRO A 34 -5.32 -1.30 15.02
C PRO A 34 -6.78 -1.75 14.97
N SER A 35 -7.17 -2.28 13.82
CA SER A 35 -8.52 -2.79 13.57
C SER A 35 -8.43 -4.19 12.95
N PRO A 36 -9.53 -4.97 12.91
CA PRO A 36 -9.54 -6.24 12.19
C PRO A 36 -9.14 -6.12 10.71
N GLN A 37 -9.31 -4.94 10.12
CA GLN A 37 -9.00 -4.64 8.73
C GLN A 37 -7.54 -4.20 8.53
N ILE A 38 -7.01 -3.41 9.47
CA ILE A 38 -5.65 -2.90 9.49
C ILE A 38 -5.02 -3.32 10.83
N PRO A 39 -4.68 -4.61 11.00
CA PRO A 39 -4.22 -5.14 12.29
C PRO A 39 -2.84 -4.61 12.69
N HIS A 40 -2.06 -4.15 11.71
CA HIS A 40 -0.74 -3.58 11.92
C HIS A 40 -0.76 -2.08 12.28
N GLY A 41 -1.93 -1.44 12.34
CA GLY A 41 -2.07 -0.05 12.81
C GLY A 41 -1.44 1.02 11.90
N ILE A 42 -1.28 0.73 10.61
CA ILE A 42 -0.75 1.70 9.64
C ILE A 42 -1.70 1.76 8.45
N SER A 43 -2.27 2.92 8.17
CA SER A 43 -2.91 3.16 6.88
C SER A 43 -1.87 3.67 5.90
N TYR A 44 -1.81 3.12 4.68
CA TYR A 44 -0.83 3.54 3.69
C TYR A 44 -1.41 3.56 2.26
N SER A 45 -0.81 4.39 1.43
CA SER A 45 -1.00 4.47 -0.02
C SER A 45 0.29 4.96 -0.67
N LEU A 46 1.05 4.03 -1.26
CA LEU A 46 2.27 4.28 -2.03
C LEU A 46 1.92 4.14 -3.50
N THR A 47 2.18 5.16 -4.31
CA THR A 47 1.77 5.14 -5.73
C THR A 47 2.85 5.66 -6.65
N PHE A 48 3.06 4.94 -7.75
CA PHE A 48 3.96 5.31 -8.84
C PHE A 48 3.14 5.67 -10.08
N HIS A 49 3.41 6.83 -10.65
CA HIS A 49 2.65 7.42 -11.75
C HIS A 49 3.52 7.75 -12.94
N ASP A 50 2.94 7.63 -14.13
CA ASP A 50 3.55 8.10 -15.38
C ASP A 50 3.36 9.61 -15.59
N LYS A 51 4.00 10.13 -16.65
CA LYS A 51 3.89 11.54 -17.08
C LYS A 51 2.49 12.01 -17.48
N TYR A 52 1.53 11.10 -17.57
CA TYR A 52 0.13 11.38 -17.85
C TYR A 52 -0.75 11.23 -16.60
N ASN A 53 -0.14 11.19 -15.40
CA ASN A 53 -0.80 10.98 -14.11
C ASN A 53 -1.57 9.66 -14.02
N ARG A 54 -1.13 8.63 -14.74
CA ARG A 54 -1.71 7.29 -14.64
C ARG A 54 -0.92 6.50 -13.62
N ARG A 55 -1.63 5.90 -12.67
CA ARG A 55 -1.03 4.97 -11.70
C ARG A 55 -0.54 3.71 -12.42
N VAL A 56 0.76 3.52 -12.42
CA VAL A 56 1.43 2.34 -12.99
C VAL A 56 1.46 1.22 -11.96
N ILE A 57 1.85 1.54 -10.72
CA ILE A 57 1.88 0.63 -9.56
C ILE A 57 1.33 1.39 -8.35
N GLY A 58 0.69 0.67 -7.42
CA GLY A 58 0.45 1.21 -6.09
C GLY A 58 0.22 0.13 -5.05
N PHE A 59 0.48 0.45 -3.80
CA PHE A 59 0.22 -0.42 -2.65
C PHE A 59 -0.63 0.39 -1.68
N ASP A 60 -1.78 -0.15 -1.29
CA ASP A 60 -2.64 0.52 -0.32
C ASP A 60 -3.46 -0.48 0.48
N ASN A 61 -4.02 0.01 1.59
CA ASN A 61 -4.91 -0.76 2.44
C ASN A 61 -6.21 -0.01 2.77
N ALA A 62 -6.68 0.86 1.88
CA ALA A 62 -7.87 1.69 2.14
C ALA A 62 -9.19 0.92 2.01
N HIS A 63 -9.21 -0.20 1.28
CA HIS A 63 -10.40 -1.02 1.08
C HIS A 63 -10.08 -2.50 0.85
N GLY A 64 -11.00 -3.37 1.23
CA GLY A 64 -10.89 -4.80 0.93
C GLY A 64 -11.04 -5.12 -0.56
N ILE A 65 -10.31 -6.12 -1.05
CA ILE A 65 -10.49 -6.65 -2.40
C ILE A 65 -11.82 -7.41 -2.48
N LYS A 66 -12.63 -7.14 -3.52
CA LYS A 66 -13.85 -7.93 -3.77
C LYS A 66 -13.45 -9.38 -4.08
N PRO A 67 -13.91 -10.36 -3.29
CA PRO A 67 -13.50 -11.75 -3.48
C PRO A 67 -14.06 -12.29 -4.79
N LYS A 68 -13.19 -12.92 -5.60
CA LYS A 68 -13.65 -13.75 -6.73
C LYS A 68 -14.41 -14.95 -6.15
N ARG A 69 -15.71 -15.03 -6.44
CA ARG A 69 -16.67 -16.01 -5.88
C ARG A 69 -16.11 -17.44 -5.85
N LYS A 70 -15.59 -17.89 -4.70
CA LYS A 70 -15.45 -19.32 -4.37
C LYS A 70 -16.14 -19.62 -3.04
N ARG A 71 -16.95 -20.68 -3.07
CA ARG A 71 -17.82 -21.20 -2.01
C ARG A 71 -16.97 -21.76 -0.85
N PHE A 72 -17.34 -21.39 0.38
CA PHE A 72 -16.95 -22.04 1.66
C PHE A 72 -15.45 -22.23 1.94
N VAL A 73 -14.71 -21.13 2.11
CA VAL A 73 -13.42 -21.13 2.83
C VAL A 73 -13.43 -19.92 3.77
N ALA A 74 -12.88 -20.06 4.99
CA ALA A 74 -12.65 -18.93 5.89
C ALA A 74 -11.81 -17.88 5.14
N ARG A 75 -12.34 -16.68 4.97
CA ARG A 75 -11.69 -15.63 4.18
C ARG A 75 -10.91 -14.71 5.11
N LYS A 76 -9.60 -14.63 4.93
CA LYS A 76 -8.81 -13.49 5.39
C LYS A 76 -9.26 -12.31 4.51
N VAL A 77 -10.01 -11.37 5.08
CA VAL A 77 -10.30 -10.10 4.39
C VAL A 77 -9.07 -9.24 4.62
N THR A 78 -8.06 -9.34 3.75
CA THR A 78 -6.94 -8.40 3.78
C THR A 78 -7.39 -7.12 3.06
N TRP A 79 -7.12 -5.99 3.69
CA TRP A 79 -7.25 -4.70 3.01
C TRP A 79 -5.97 -4.37 2.25
N ASP A 80 -4.84 -4.94 2.64
CA ASP A 80 -3.57 -4.80 1.95
C ASP A 80 -3.64 -5.37 0.53
N HIS A 81 -3.34 -4.52 -0.45
CA HIS A 81 -3.32 -4.91 -1.85
C HIS A 81 -2.36 -4.10 -2.71
N LYS A 82 -1.92 -4.73 -3.79
CA LYS A 82 -1.09 -4.15 -4.85
C LYS A 82 -1.93 -3.91 -6.10
N HIS A 83 -1.88 -2.70 -6.62
CA HIS A 83 -2.33 -2.33 -7.95
C HIS A 83 -1.19 -2.42 -8.94
N GLN A 84 -1.45 -3.03 -10.09
CA GLN A 84 -0.59 -2.97 -11.27
C GLN A 84 -1.47 -2.56 -12.44
N MET A 85 -1.39 -1.28 -12.82
CA MET A 85 -2.38 -0.64 -13.69
C MET A 85 -3.80 -0.85 -13.14
N GLU A 86 -4.69 -1.48 -13.90
CA GLU A 86 -6.08 -1.77 -13.52
C GLU A 86 -6.23 -3.08 -12.72
N LYS A 87 -5.16 -3.88 -12.60
CA LYS A 87 -5.21 -5.18 -11.92
C LYS A 87 -4.92 -5.01 -10.43
N VAL A 88 -5.70 -5.70 -9.61
CA VAL A 88 -5.57 -5.70 -8.15
C VAL A 88 -5.20 -7.10 -7.67
N PHE A 89 -4.20 -7.18 -6.79
CA PHE A 89 -3.67 -8.39 -6.19
C PHE A 89 -3.64 -8.25 -4.67
N GLU A 90 -3.91 -9.35 -3.96
CA GLU A 90 -3.69 -9.40 -2.51
C GLU A 90 -2.23 -9.11 -2.19
N TYR A 91 -1.98 -8.35 -1.14
CA TYR A 91 -0.66 -8.10 -0.58
C TYR A 91 -0.65 -8.55 0.88
N GLU A 92 0.47 -9.11 1.34
CA GLU A 92 0.64 -9.51 2.72
C GLU A 92 1.63 -8.56 3.37
N PHE A 93 1.10 -7.61 4.15
CA PHE A 93 1.94 -6.68 4.90
C PHE A 93 2.69 -7.44 6.00
N GLU A 94 4.01 -7.44 5.90
CA GLU A 94 4.90 -8.00 6.93
C GLU A 94 5.51 -6.90 7.81
N SER A 95 6.01 -5.84 7.19
CA SER A 95 6.62 -4.70 7.88
C SER A 95 6.65 -3.45 7.02
N ALA A 96 6.93 -2.30 7.63
CA ALA A 96 7.14 -1.04 6.91
C ALA A 96 8.36 -1.10 5.98
N GLY A 97 9.44 -1.76 6.41
CA GLY A 97 10.63 -1.99 5.58
C GLY A 97 10.30 -2.82 4.34
N GLN A 98 9.61 -3.96 4.52
CA GLN A 98 9.19 -4.81 3.39
C GLN A 98 8.27 -4.07 2.42
N LEU A 99 7.33 -3.25 2.93
CA LEU A 99 6.46 -2.43 2.09
C LEU A 99 7.27 -1.44 1.22
N LEU A 100 8.30 -0.82 1.78
CA LEU A 100 9.18 0.09 1.05
C LEU A 100 10.09 -0.64 0.05
N GLU A 101 10.54 -1.85 0.36
CA GLU A 101 11.36 -2.69 -0.54
C GLU A 101 10.55 -3.27 -1.71
N ASP A 102 9.29 -3.66 -1.47
CA ASP A 102 8.41 -4.25 -2.48
C ASP A 102 7.86 -3.23 -3.49
N PHE A 103 7.83 -1.95 -3.10
CA PHE A 103 7.29 -0.85 -3.89
C PHE A 103 8.29 -0.31 -4.91
#